data_AF-A0A929XMM8-F1
#
_entry.id   AF-A0A929XMM8-F1
#
_cell.length_a   1.000
_cell.length_b   1.000
_cell.length_c   1.000
_cell.angle_alpha   90.00
_cell.angle_beta   90.00
_cell.angle_gamma   90.00
#
_symmetry.space_group_name_H-M   'P 1'
#
loop_
_entity.id
_entity.type
_entity.pdbx_description
1 polymer ?
#
loop_
_entity_poly.entity_id
_entity_poly.type
_entity_poly.pdbx_seq_one_letter_code
_entity_poly.pdbx_strand_id
1 'polypeptide(L)' 'MSKVKKDTIEAKGFAIQIYTEDFKNDYISLTDIARYKNVHEPKDVVKNWLRVRDTIEFLGLWETIHNPSFK' A
#
# COMPACT_ATOMS: atom_id res chain seq x y z
N MET A 1 -18.73 1.60 1.79
CA MET A 1 -18.75 1.89 0.34
C MET A 1 -17.87 0.87 -0.35
N SER A 2 -18.27 0.35 -1.51
CA SER A 2 -17.46 -0.62 -2.27
C SER A 2 -16.28 0.10 -2.92
N LYS A 3 -15.08 -0.46 -2.79
CA LYS A 3 -13.89 0.07 -3.46
C LYS A 3 -14.09 -0.03 -4.98
N VAL A 4 -14.06 1.09 -5.68
CA VAL A 4 -14.21 1.13 -7.13
C VAL A 4 -12.82 1.12 -7.75
N LYS A 5 -12.59 0.20 -8.69
CA LYS A 5 -11.38 0.25 -9.52
C LYS A 5 -11.47 1.49 -10.40
N LYS A 6 -10.55 2.43 -10.20
CA LYS A 6 -10.51 3.70 -10.95
C LYS A 6 -9.70 3.55 -12.23
N ASP A 7 -8.48 3.03 -12.10
CA ASP A 7 -7.52 2.96 -13.21
C ASP A 7 -6.44 1.90 -12.97
N THR A 8 -5.48 1.76 -13.88
CA THR A 8 -4.30 0.90 -13.78
C THR A 8 -3.08 1.62 -14.37
N ILE A 9 -1.97 1.62 -13.63
CA ILE A 9 -0.68 2.14 -14.09
C ILE A 9 0.29 1.00 -14.36
N GLU A 10 1.24 1.20 -15.27
CA GLU A 10 2.31 0.24 -15.52
C GLU A 10 3.64 0.76 -14.97
N ALA A 11 4.32 -0.05 -14.16
CA ALA A 11 5.65 0.25 -13.65
C ALA A 11 6.55 -0.98 -13.76
N LYS A 12 7.67 -0.84 -14.48
CA LYS A 12 8.64 -1.95 -14.71
C LYS A 12 8.00 -3.24 -15.25
N GLY A 13 6.95 -3.12 -16.08
CA GLY A 13 6.21 -4.26 -16.63
C GLY A 13 5.18 -4.89 -15.68
N PHE A 14 4.90 -4.26 -14.53
CA PHE A 14 3.84 -4.68 -13.60
C PHE A 14 2.67 -3.71 -13.66
N ALA A 15 1.47 -4.25 -13.86
CA ALA A 15 0.23 -3.51 -13.78
C ALA A 15 -0.16 -3.32 -12.30
N ILE A 16 -0.35 -2.07 -11.88
CA ILE A 16 -0.71 -1.69 -10.51
C ILE A 16 -2.07 -1.01 -10.54
N GLN A 17 -3.01 -1.55 -9.78
CA GLN A 17 -4.39 -1.05 -9.76
C GLN A 17 -4.52 0.18 -8.86
N ILE A 18 -5.28 1.17 -9.36
CA ILE A 18 -5.70 2.34 -8.60
C ILE A 18 -7.16 2.15 -8.20
N TYR A 19 -7.43 2.27 -6.91
CA TYR A 19 -8.76 2.23 -6.32
C TYR A 19 -9.17 3.61 -5.83
N THR A 20 -10.46 3.86 -5.80
CA THR A 20 -11.02 5.04 -5.16
C THR A 20 -12.30 4.67 -4.42
N GLU A 21 -12.62 5.44 -3.38
CA GLU A 21 -13.88 5.31 -2.64
C GLU A 21 -14.82 6.49 -2.90
N ASP A 22 -14.28 7.67 -3.17
CA ASP A 22 -15.01 8.94 -3.28
C ASP A 22 -14.57 9.82 -4.47
N PHE A 23 -13.71 9.31 -5.36
CA PHE A 23 -13.04 10.04 -6.46
C PHE A 23 -12.21 11.26 -6.00
N LYS A 24 -11.99 11.44 -4.70
CA LYS A 24 -11.11 12.46 -4.12
C LYS A 24 -9.81 11.85 -3.63
N ASN A 25 -9.89 10.66 -3.06
CA ASN A 25 -8.75 9.90 -2.58
C ASN A 25 -8.51 8.68 -3.46
N ASP A 26 -7.31 8.61 -4.01
CA ASP A 26 -6.85 7.49 -4.82
C ASP A 26 -5.88 6.63 -4.01
N TYR A 27 -6.04 5.32 -4.09
CA TYR A 27 -5.24 4.34 -3.39
C TYR A 27 -4.58 3.41 -4.37
N ILE A 28 -3.29 3.12 -4.14
CA ILE A 28 -2.50 2.22 -4.98
C ILE A 28 -2.44 0.84 -4.32
N SER A 29 -2.60 -0.20 -5.13
CA SER A 29 -2.50 -1.60 -4.69
C SER A 29 -1.08 -2.01 -4.29
N LEU A 30 -0.80 -2.13 -2.98
CA LEU A 30 0.50 -2.62 -2.49
C LEU A 30 0.79 -4.06 -2.89
N THR A 31 -0.24 -4.92 -3.00
CA THR A 31 -0.06 -6.31 -3.42
C THR A 31 0.32 -6.42 -4.88
N ASP A 32 -0.18 -5.53 -5.75
CA ASP A 32 0.23 -5.50 -7.16
C ASP A 32 1.70 -5.07 -7.29
N ILE A 33 2.14 -4.08 -6.50
CA ILE A 33 3.56 -3.70 -6.42
C ILE A 33 4.39 -4.88 -5.91
N ALA A 34 3.93 -5.57 -4.88
CA ALA A 34 4.64 -6.69 -4.26
C ALA A 34 4.84 -7.89 -5.19
N ARG A 35 4.02 -8.04 -6.25
CA ARG A 35 4.21 -9.08 -7.28
C ARG A 35 5.56 -9.00 -7.97
N TYR A 36 6.18 -7.82 -8.03
CA TYR A 36 7.54 -7.66 -8.51
C TYR A 36 8.55 -8.54 -7.75
N LYS A 37 8.34 -8.73 -6.44
CA LYS A 37 9.24 -9.53 -5.58
C LYS A 37 8.79 -10.98 -5.47
N ASN A 38 7.48 -11.23 -5.41
CA ASN A 38 6.92 -12.57 -5.40
C ASN A 38 5.54 -12.57 -6.05
N VAL A 39 5.45 -13.14 -7.26
CA VAL A 39 4.21 -13.19 -8.04
C VAL A 39 3.15 -14.09 -7.39
N HIS A 40 3.59 -15.18 -6.74
CA HIS A 40 2.70 -16.20 -6.16
C HIS A 40 2.14 -15.76 -4.80
N GLU A 41 2.99 -15.23 -3.92
CA GLU A 41 2.60 -14.85 -2.56
C GLU A 41 2.95 -13.37 -2.24
N PRO A 42 2.39 -12.38 -2.98
CA PRO A 42 2.68 -10.97 -2.77
C PRO A 42 2.23 -10.45 -1.40
N LYS A 43 1.21 -11.06 -0.79
CA LYS A 43 0.74 -10.72 0.58
C LYS A 43 1.83 -10.98 1.63
N ASP A 44 2.64 -12.02 1.45
CA ASP A 44 3.71 -12.34 2.40
C ASP A 44 4.86 -11.34 2.32
N VAL A 45 5.13 -10.81 1.12
CA VAL A 45 6.08 -9.70 0.94
C VAL A 45 5.64 -8.48 1.73
N VAL A 46 4.37 -8.07 1.61
CA VAL A 46 3.81 -6.93 2.36
C VAL A 46 3.83 -7.21 3.87
N LYS A 47 3.39 -8.39 4.30
CA LYS A 47 3.40 -8.80 5.71
C LYS A 47 4.80 -8.78 6.32
N ASN A 48 5.81 -9.25 5.59
CA ASN A 48 7.19 -9.24 6.06
C ASN A 48 7.75 -7.81 6.10
N TRP A 49 7.43 -6.98 5.11
CA TRP A 49 7.83 -5.57 5.12
C TRP A 49 7.28 -4.81 6.33
N LEU A 50 6.01 -4.99 6.67
CA LEU A 50 5.38 -4.38 7.85
C LEU A 50 5.93 -4.87 9.20
N ARG A 51 6.74 -5.94 9.21
CA ARG A 51 7.41 -6.46 10.42
C ARG A 51 8.83 -5.93 10.60
N VAL A 52 9.38 -5.26 9.59
CA VAL A 52 10.73 -4.69 9.66
C VAL A 52 10.72 -3.55 10.68
N ARG A 53 11.65 -3.58 11.63
CA ARG A 53 11.78 -2.59 12.70
C ARG A 53 11.77 -1.16 12.16
N ASP A 54 12.61 -0.88 11.16
CA ASP A 54 12.72 0.45 10.55
C ASP A 54 11.40 0.90 9.91
N THR A 55 10.62 -0.03 9.33
CA THR A 55 9.30 0.28 8.76
C THR A 55 8.30 0.61 9.87
N ILE A 56 8.32 -0.14 10.97
CA ILE A 56 7.46 0.14 12.13
C ILE A 56 7.81 1.48 12.76
N GLU A 57 9.09 1.78 12.95
CA GLU A 57 9.56 3.06 13.51
C GLU A 57 9.19 4.23 12.60
N PHE A 58 9.35 4.08 11.28
CA PHE A 58 8.93 5.09 10.31
C PHE A 58 7.42 5.35 10.37
N LEU A 59 6.60 4.29 10.38
CA LEU A 59 5.15 4.42 10.49
C LEU A 59 4.73 5.07 11.81
N GLY A 60 5.37 4.69 12.92
CA GLY A 60 5.14 5.31 14.23
C GLY A 60 5.44 6.81 14.23
N LEU A 61 6.58 7.22 13.67
CA LEU A 61 6.92 8.64 13.53
C LEU A 61 5.90 9.37 12.64
N TRP A 62 5.53 8.76 11.51
CA TRP A 62 4.55 9.36 10.60
C TRP A 62 3.20 9.56 11.30
N GLU A 63 2.72 8.58 12.05
CA GLU A 63 1.49 8.67 12.84
C GLU A 63 1.59 9.76 13.92
N THR A 64 2.70 9.86 14.64
CA THR A 64 2.90 10.96 15.61
C THR A 64 2.77 12.35 14.99
N ILE A 65 3.15 12.51 13.72
CA ILE A 65 3.07 13.80 13.01
C ILE A 65 1.66 14.07 12.45
N HIS A 66 0.99 13.05 11.90
CA HIS A 66 -0.22 13.24 11.09
C HIS A 66 -1.52 12.79 11.78
N ASN A 67 -1.42 12.06 12.88
CA ASN A 67 -2.55 11.57 13.65
C ASN A 67 -2.47 12.11 15.09
N PRO A 68 -3.16 13.24 15.38
CA PRO A 68 -3.13 13.87 16.71
C PRO A 68 -3.64 12.97 17.85
N SER A 69 -4.32 11.87 17.53
CA SER A 69 -4.83 10.91 18.52
C SER A 69 -3.90 9.73 18.80
N PHE A 70 -2.76 9.64 18.10
CA PHE A 70 -1.78 8.57 18.24
C PHE A 70 -1.04 8.68 19.59
N LYS A 71 -1.00 7.58 20.36
CA LYS A 71 -0.41 7.48 21.71
C LYS A 71 0.61 6.36 21.78
#